data_AF-A0A377DHD3-F1
#
_entry.id   AF-A0A377DHD3-F1
#
_cell.length_a   1.000
_cell.length_b   1.000
_cell.length_c   1.000
_cell.angle_alpha   90.00
_cell.angle_beta   90.00
_cell.angle_gamma   90.00
#
_symmetry.space_group_name_H-M   'P 1'
#
loop_
_entity.id
_entity.type
_entity.pdbx_description
1 polymer ?
#
loop_
_entity_poly.entity_id
_entity_poly.type
_entity_poly.pdbx_seq_one_letter_code
_entity_poly.pdbx_strand_id
1 'polypeptide(L)'
;MRLQLPPLRERVADILPLAESFLKVSLAALSAPFSAALRQGLQASETVLVHYDWPGNIRELRNMMERLALFLSVEPTPDLTPQFLQLLLPELARESAKTPAPRLLTPQQHWRNLMAIKQQRRII
;
A
#
# COMPACT_ATOMS: atom_id res chain seq x y z
N MET A 1 21.52 -6.82 17.32
CA MET A 1 20.19 -6.55 17.92
C MET A 1 19.21 -6.29 16.78
N ARG A 2 18.17 -7.10 16.61
CA ARG A 2 17.11 -6.85 15.60
C ARG A 2 15.95 -6.15 16.30
N LEU A 3 15.74 -4.87 15.98
CA LEU A 3 14.53 -4.15 16.37
C LEU A 3 13.37 -4.71 15.53
N GLN A 4 12.45 -5.43 16.17
CA GLN A 4 11.24 -5.92 15.54
C GLN A 4 10.23 -4.77 15.53
N LEU A 5 10.07 -4.13 14.39
CA LEU A 5 9.07 -3.08 14.23
C LEU A 5 7.73 -3.73 13.85
N PRO A 6 6.64 -3.54 14.62
CA PRO A 6 5.35 -4.13 14.26
C PRO A 6 4.85 -3.55 12.93
N PRO A 7 4.10 -4.36 12.15
CA PRO A 7 3.56 -3.94 10.87
C PRO A 7 2.60 -2.75 11.01
N LEU A 8 2.43 -1.99 9.93
CA LEU A 8 1.68 -0.74 9.94
C LEU A 8 0.23 -0.90 10.44
N ARG A 9 -0.46 -2.00 10.09
CA ARG A 9 -1.81 -2.32 10.59
C ARG A 9 -1.91 -2.48 12.12
N GLU A 10 -0.82 -2.80 12.81
CA GLU A 10 -0.79 -2.95 14.27
C GLU A 10 -0.50 -1.60 14.98
N ARG A 11 -0.18 -0.55 14.22
CA ARG A 11 0.14 0.81 14.68
C ARG A 11 -0.77 1.82 13.99
N VAL A 12 -2.09 1.60 14.07
CA VAL A 12 -3.10 2.38 13.35
C VAL A 12 -2.95 3.90 13.54
N ALA A 13 -2.59 4.34 14.75
CA ALA A 13 -2.38 5.75 15.06
C ALA A 13 -1.25 6.41 14.24
N ASP A 14 -0.32 5.63 13.67
CA ASP A 14 0.77 6.14 12.83
C ASP A 14 0.31 6.37 11.37
N ILE A 15 -0.79 5.75 10.92
CA ILE A 15 -1.17 5.71 9.49
C ILE A 15 -1.45 7.12 8.95
N LEU A 16 -2.36 7.87 9.58
CA LEU A 16 -2.75 9.19 9.10
C LEU A 16 -1.60 10.21 9.19
N PRO A 17 -0.84 10.33 10.30
CA PRO A 17 0.33 11.22 10.36
C PRO A 17 1.40 10.89 9.32
N LEU A 18 1.67 9.60 9.07
CA LEU A 18 2.61 9.18 8.03
C LEU A 18 2.09 9.50 6.63
N ALA A 19 0.80 9.27 6.37
CA ALA A 19 0.16 9.60 5.10
C ALA A 19 0.29 11.09 4.79
N GLU A 20 -0.05 11.97 5.75
CA GLU A 20 0.09 13.42 5.61
C GLU A 20 1.55 13.80 5.35
N SER A 21 2.50 13.24 6.12
CA SER A 21 3.92 13.53 5.94
C SER A 21 4.42 13.14 4.56
N PHE A 22 4.07 11.94 4.06
CA PHE A 22 4.51 11.49 2.75
C PHE A 22 3.85 12.29 1.62
N LEU A 23 2.57 12.59 1.72
CA LEU A 23 1.86 13.42 0.74
C LEU A 23 2.48 14.81 0.67
N LYS A 24 2.74 15.45 1.81
CA LYS A 24 3.38 16.77 1.88
C LYS A 24 4.77 16.78 1.24
N VAL A 25 5.61 15.79 1.54
CA VAL A 25 6.95 15.67 0.94
C VAL A 25 6.87 15.45 -0.57
N SER A 26 5.93 14.63 -1.02
CA SER A 26 5.78 14.27 -2.43
C SER A 26 5.24 15.45 -3.26
N LEU A 27 4.26 16.19 -2.74
CA LEU A 27 3.77 17.42 -3.36
C LEU A 27 4.85 18.49 -3.46
N ALA A 28 5.65 18.67 -2.39
CA ALA A 28 6.75 19.61 -2.40
C ALA A 28 7.81 19.27 -3.47
N ALA A 29 8.12 17.98 -3.68
CA ALA A 29 9.03 17.53 -4.73
C ALA A 29 8.50 17.84 -6.15
N LEU A 30 7.18 17.95 -6.30
CA LEU A 30 6.49 18.29 -7.54
C LEU A 30 6.15 19.79 -7.65
N SER A 31 6.66 20.63 -6.74
CA SER A 31 6.32 22.06 -6.65
C SER A 31 4.81 22.33 -6.50
N ALA A 32 4.06 21.38 -5.94
CA ALA A 32 2.63 21.48 -5.68
C ALA A 32 2.35 21.82 -4.20
N PRO A 33 1.32 22.64 -3.89
CA PRO A 33 1.03 23.03 -2.53
C PRO A 33 0.27 21.94 -1.76
N PHE A 34 0.61 21.74 -0.48
CA PHE A 34 -0.21 20.99 0.46
C PHE A 34 -1.19 21.94 1.18
N SER A 35 -2.42 22.02 0.67
CA SER A 35 -3.43 22.96 1.16
C SER A 35 -4.18 22.45 2.41
N ALA A 36 -4.87 23.37 3.11
CA ALA A 36 -5.75 23.00 4.22
C ALA A 36 -6.89 22.08 3.77
N ALA A 37 -7.43 22.28 2.56
CA ALA A 37 -8.47 21.43 1.99
C ALA A 37 -7.97 19.99 1.77
N LEU A 38 -6.75 19.81 1.24
CA LEU A 38 -6.15 18.49 1.09
C LEU A 38 -5.95 17.79 2.43
N ARG A 39 -5.50 18.52 3.47
CA ARG A 39 -5.40 17.97 4.83
C ARG A 39 -6.78 17.49 5.34
N GLN A 40 -7.81 18.31 5.18
CA GLN A 40 -9.17 17.96 5.62
C GLN A 40 -9.72 16.74 4.86
N GLY A 41 -9.53 16.67 3.55
CA GLY A 41 -9.95 15.50 2.77
C GLY A 41 -9.18 14.23 3.14
N LEU A 42 -7.88 14.35 3.43
CA LEU A 42 -7.08 13.20 3.90
C LEU A 42 -7.56 12.72 5.27
N GLN A 43 -7.89 13.63 6.19
CA GLN A 43 -8.51 13.32 7.48
C GLN A 43 -9.88 12.66 7.30
N ALA A 44 -10.74 13.18 6.40
CA ALA A 44 -12.02 12.58 6.07
C ALA A 44 -11.89 11.16 5.47
N SER A 45 -10.73 10.84 4.90
CA SER A 45 -10.40 9.55 4.31
C SER A 45 -9.67 8.59 5.27
N GLU A 46 -9.50 8.96 6.55
CA GLU A 46 -8.80 8.15 7.55
C GLU A 46 -9.37 6.73 7.63
N THR A 47 -10.69 6.58 7.69
CA THR A 47 -11.37 5.28 7.76
C THR A 47 -10.92 4.33 6.65
N VAL A 48 -10.77 4.83 5.42
CA VAL A 48 -10.32 4.01 4.29
C VAL A 48 -8.86 3.59 4.44
N LEU A 49 -8.00 4.49 4.92
CA LEU A 49 -6.59 4.22 5.14
C LEU A 49 -6.35 3.22 6.27
N VAL A 50 -7.13 3.29 7.36
CA VAL A 50 -6.95 2.40 8.52
C VAL A 50 -7.52 1.00 8.31
N HIS A 51 -8.51 0.84 7.43
CA HIS A 51 -9.08 -0.47 7.11
C HIS A 51 -8.22 -1.30 6.15
N TYR A 52 -7.25 -0.69 5.48
CA TYR A 52 -6.32 -1.41 4.61
C TYR A 52 -5.20 -2.07 5.42
N ASP A 53 -4.86 -3.31 5.08
CA ASP A 53 -3.89 -4.12 5.85
C ASP A 53 -2.42 -3.68 5.69
N TRP A 54 -2.13 -2.84 4.69
CA TRP A 54 -0.79 -2.41 4.33
C TRP A 54 0.21 -3.57 4.18
N PRO A 55 -0.01 -4.55 3.28
CA PRO A 55 0.89 -5.69 3.06
C PRO A 55 2.33 -5.26 2.72
N GLY A 56 2.53 -4.11 2.08
CA GLY A 56 3.84 -3.50 1.84
C GLY A 56 4.29 -2.52 2.93
N ASN A 57 3.56 -2.43 4.04
CA ASN A 57 3.87 -1.62 5.23
C ASN A 57 4.07 -0.13 4.86
N ILE A 58 4.95 0.60 5.56
CA ILE A 58 5.25 2.02 5.32
C ILE A 58 5.65 2.30 3.87
N ARG A 59 6.31 1.34 3.17
CA ARG A 59 6.70 1.52 1.77
C ARG A 59 5.49 1.63 0.85
N GLU A 60 4.45 0.84 1.10
CA GLU A 60 3.23 0.90 0.31
C GLU A 60 2.44 2.19 0.58
N LEU A 61 2.33 2.59 1.85
CA LEU A 61 1.72 3.88 2.21
C LEU A 61 2.42 5.05 1.50
N ARG A 62 3.76 5.07 1.53
CA ARG A 62 4.56 6.06 0.81
C ARG A 62 4.24 6.05 -0.69
N ASN A 63 4.32 4.90 -1.34
CA ASN A 63 4.09 4.77 -2.78
C ASN A 63 2.68 5.25 -3.18
N MET A 64 1.66 4.99 -2.34
CA MET A 64 0.31 5.48 -2.59
C MET A 64 0.21 7.00 -2.47
N MET A 65 0.87 7.61 -1.48
CA MET A 65 0.89 9.07 -1.31
C MET A 65 1.69 9.77 -2.42
N GLU A 66 2.75 9.14 -2.93
CA GLU A 66 3.49 9.61 -4.11
C GLU A 66 2.61 9.62 -5.36
N ARG A 67 1.86 8.53 -5.61
CA ARG A 67 0.88 8.45 -6.71
C ARG A 67 -0.20 9.51 -6.60
N LEU A 68 -0.72 9.72 -5.39
CA LEU A 68 -1.72 10.75 -5.11
C LEU A 68 -1.15 12.15 -5.38
N ALA A 69 0.08 12.43 -4.95
CA ALA A 69 0.76 13.69 -5.22
C ALA A 69 0.97 13.94 -6.72
N LEU A 70 1.35 12.92 -7.49
CA LEU A 70 1.49 13.02 -8.95
C LEU A 70 0.19 13.45 -9.60
N PHE A 71 -0.94 12.84 -9.23
CA PHE A 71 -2.25 13.26 -9.73
C PHE A 71 -2.56 14.72 -9.37
N LEU A 72 -2.45 15.06 -8.08
CA LEU A 72 -2.76 16.40 -7.56
C LEU A 72 -1.85 17.51 -8.11
N SER A 73 -0.64 17.16 -8.58
CA SER A 73 0.28 18.11 -9.22
C SER A 73 -0.18 18.54 -10.61
N VAL A 74 -0.98 17.71 -11.29
CA VAL A 74 -1.52 17.98 -12.62
C VAL A 74 -2.96 18.49 -12.54
N GLU A 75 -3.77 17.87 -11.67
CA GLU A 75 -5.19 18.19 -11.47
C GLU A 75 -5.44 18.52 -9.99
N PRO A 76 -5.19 19.76 -9.55
CA PRO A 76 -5.45 20.17 -8.18
C PRO A 76 -6.94 20.13 -7.87
N THR A 77 -7.35 19.21 -7.01
CA THR A 77 -8.72 19.15 -6.49
C THR A 77 -8.75 19.51 -5.00
N PRO A 78 -9.68 20.38 -4.56
CA PRO A 78 -9.86 20.67 -3.14
C PRO A 78 -10.55 19.51 -2.40
N ASP A 79 -11.31 18.66 -3.09
CA ASP A 79 -12.16 17.65 -2.46
C ASP A 79 -11.57 16.24 -2.59
N LEU A 80 -10.69 15.92 -1.64
CA LEU A 80 -10.11 14.59 -1.50
C LEU A 80 -11.05 13.70 -0.66
N THR A 81 -12.11 13.20 -1.29
CA THR A 81 -13.11 12.36 -0.62
C THR A 81 -12.64 10.90 -0.49
N PRO A 82 -13.19 10.10 0.44
CA PRO A 82 -12.91 8.67 0.54
C PRO A 82 -13.14 7.91 -0.78
N GLN A 83 -14.24 8.23 -1.48
CA GLN A 83 -14.60 7.62 -2.76
C GLN A 83 -13.60 7.97 -3.86
N PHE A 84 -13.16 9.23 -3.90
CA PHE A 84 -12.13 9.68 -4.83
C PHE A 84 -10.80 8.98 -4.54
N LEU A 85 -10.43 8.84 -3.26
CA LEU A 85 -9.24 8.13 -2.85
C LEU A 85 -9.26 6.67 -3.34
N GLN A 86 -10.39 5.98 -3.16
CA GLN A 86 -10.61 4.61 -3.62
C GLN A 86 -10.64 4.48 -5.15
N LEU A 87 -11.06 5.52 -5.87
CA LEU A 87 -11.03 5.55 -7.33
C LEU A 87 -9.58 5.64 -7.85
N LEU A 88 -8.75 6.50 -7.24
CA LEU A 88 -7.34 6.68 -7.63
C LEU A 88 -6.41 5.57 -7.10
N LEU A 89 -6.74 5.03 -5.92
CA LEU A 89 -6.00 3.99 -5.21
C LEU A 89 -6.94 2.78 -5.04
N PRO A 90 -7.23 2.03 -6.13
CA PRO A 90 -8.19 0.92 -6.10
C PRO A 90 -7.80 -0.22 -5.15
N GLU A 91 -6.54 -0.28 -4.71
CA GLU A 91 -6.07 -1.17 -3.67
C GLU A 91 -6.80 -0.92 -2.34
N LEU A 92 -7.17 0.32 -2.04
CA LEU A 92 -7.93 0.67 -0.84
C LEU A 92 -9.41 0.26 -0.93
N ALA A 93 -9.94 0.08 -2.14
CA ALA A 93 -11.30 -0.42 -2.38
C ALA A 93 -11.39 -1.95 -2.32
N ARG A 94 -10.28 -2.62 -2.62
CA ARG A 94 -10.18 -4.08 -2.54
C ARG A 94 -9.80 -4.43 -1.10
N GLU A 95 -10.77 -4.90 -0.33
CA GLU A 95 -10.49 -5.62 0.92
C GLU A 95 -9.32 -6.57 0.66
N SER A 96 -8.28 -6.44 1.48
CA SER A 96 -7.06 -7.22 1.41
C SER A 96 -7.45 -8.70 1.32
N ALA A 97 -7.39 -9.25 0.10
CA ALA A 97 -7.48 -10.68 -0.11
C ALA A 97 -6.28 -11.24 0.61
N LYS A 98 -6.45 -11.65 1.89
CA LYS A 98 -5.44 -12.18 2.81
C LYS A 98 -4.31 -12.78 2.00
N THR A 99 -3.27 -12.00 1.70
CA THR A 99 -2.14 -12.54 0.97
C THR A 99 -1.46 -13.40 2.01
N PRO A 100 -1.50 -14.74 1.90
CA PRO A 100 -0.74 -15.55 2.82
C PRO A 100 0.71 -15.10 2.62
N ALA A 101 1.42 -14.82 3.71
CA ALA A 101 2.87 -14.61 3.66
C ALA A 101 3.46 -15.63 2.69
N PRO A 102 4.36 -15.23 1.75
CA PRO A 102 4.90 -16.15 0.76
C PRO A 102 5.39 -17.39 1.52
N ARG A 103 4.75 -18.54 1.29
CA ARG A 103 5.20 -19.81 1.85
C ARG A 103 6.63 -19.96 1.35
N LEU A 104 7.61 -19.67 2.21
CA LEU A 104 8.99 -20.04 1.97
C LEU A 104 8.94 -21.56 1.85
N LEU A 105 8.94 -22.05 0.61
CA LEU A 105 9.08 -23.47 0.35
C LEU A 105 10.39 -23.85 1.01
N THR A 106 10.34 -24.76 1.97
CA THR A 106 11.56 -25.28 2.55
C THR A 106 12.38 -25.93 1.42
N PRO A 107 13.72 -25.93 1.50
CA PRO A 107 14.56 -26.57 0.48
C PRO A 107 14.13 -28.01 0.15
N GLN A 108 13.54 -28.74 1.10
CA GLN A 108 13.00 -30.09 0.87
C GLN A 108 11.77 -30.12 -0.06
N GLN A 109 10.93 -29.09 -0.07
CA GLN A 109 9.71 -29.05 -0.88
C GLN A 109 10.01 -28.73 -2.35
N HIS A 110 11.10 -27.99 -2.61
CA HIS A 110 11.54 -27.63 -3.96
C HIS A 110 11.91 -28.88 -4.78
N TRP A 111 12.60 -29.86 -4.18
CA TRP A 111 13.00 -31.09 -4.88
C TRP A 111 11.85 -32.03 -5.18
N ARG A 112 10.83 -32.09 -4.31
CA ARG A 112 9.66 -32.96 -4.53
C ARG A 112 8.85 -32.53 -5.76
N ASN A 113 8.76 -31.22 -6.01
CA ASN A 113 8.04 -30.70 -7.18
C ASN A 113 8.83 -30.88 -8.48
N LEU A 114 10.16 -30.77 -8.44
CA LEU A 114 11.02 -30.99 -9.61
C LEU A 114 11.08 -32.48 -10.02
N MET A 115 10.95 -33.41 -9.07
CA MET A 115 10.87 -34.83 -9.37
C MET A 115 9.51 -35.25 -9.93
N ALA A 116 8.41 -34.60 -9.51
CA ALA A 116 7.07 -34.85 -10.04
C ALA A 116 6.94 -34.47 -11.53
N ILE A 117 7.56 -33.34 -11.93
CA ILE A 117 7.51 -32.87 -13.33
C ILE A 117 8.28 -33.79 -14.28
N LYS A 118 9.32 -34.48 -13.80
CA LYS A 118 10.12 -35.41 -14.65
C LYS A 118 9.43 -36.75 -14.95
N GLN A 119 8.31 -37.09 -14.30
CA GLN A 119 7.59 -38.34 -14.57
C GLN A 119 6.54 -38.23 -15.70
N GLN A 120 6.25 -37.04 -16.22
CA GLN A 120 5.21 -36.82 -17.23
C GLN A 120 5.73 -36.72 -18.69
N ARG A 121 6.98 -37.11 -18.95
CA ARG A 121 7.50 -37.29 -20.33
C ARG A 121 8.03 -38.71 -20.54
N ARG A 122 7.13 -39.68 -20.49
CA ARG A 122 7.22 -40.96 -21.20
C ARG A 122 5.80 -41.32 -21.61
N ILE A 123 5.63 -41.91 -22.80
CA ILE A 123 4.36 -42.21 -23.51
C ILE A 123 3.96 -41.00 -24.38
N ILE A 124 4.07 -40.96 -25.72
CA ILE A 124 4.30 -41.94 -26.81
C ILE A 124 5.24 -41.27 -27.82
#